data_AF-A0A5A5TJP4-F1
#
_entry.id   AF-A0A5A5TJP4-F1
#
_cell.length_a   1.000
_cell.length_b   1.000
_cell.length_c   1.000
_cell.angle_alpha   90.00
_cell.angle_beta   90.00
_cell.angle_gamma   90.00
#
_symmetry.space_group_name_H-M   'P 1'
#
loop_
_entity.id
_entity.type
_entity.pdbx_description
1 polymer ?
#
loop_
_entity_poly.entity_id
_entity_poly.type
_entity_poly.pdbx_seq_one_letter_code
_entity_poly.pdbx_strand_id
1 'polypeptide(L)'
;MHQRHERARSEHARTRKLRRLTPRSLHRSPSALIPPSTATKQGEISFFSWQLSLVLILVGVTTTVSLLSLVGGQTVFQAVFQAIFQPITTLFLALPPRFLSVKGEGGSLLIVLGVLLALSCLIPGFLPGKARTVLAFANRSPDAYEQQSASMLPAERAAISSASSPPSPISEQRAAAAGTPVLPPPPPRSSSQSGARISQTGRIPWTTTPPPRRMIGGLTLLILVVIGGGIFFSTAIMPTMALTTTPDLPDMPTMPADPPPSPAHQTAHSQPDGGHAVVGELTFGSSGQLDPRSSAGSNDTVNVTITPLTPPPAGQQALAWLLPDHDGDEQHAPLLLGTLKANGHLTYTAPTHQDILATYSRFLVTNETQPPLLPTLDQQHWQYQGTISTTPSPTDHLSLLDHLRHLLASDPTLEHNGLSGGLLIWLNRNSEKILEWAGAARDGWAGGQQTTLIHRQVLRILEYLDGVASVKSTGDVPADAPILVDPTAGRIGLLQTQPPSVLPAFLSHVALHLQGLAHAPGATAAQQRLAQTLITALTTDTTLLKTVHHDAVLLTQMTDTHLRSPAALTLLNDMVTQATTAYTGQVDPVQGNTVGGLVSMGQAVQGVAAIPITTVSH
;
A
#
# COMPACT_ATOMS: atom_id res chain seq x y z
N MET A 1 -46.57 22.15 56.19
CA MET A 1 -47.85 22.51 55.53
C MET A 1 -47.70 22.28 54.03
N HIS A 2 -48.78 21.87 53.35
CA HIS A 2 -48.91 21.41 51.94
C HIS A 2 -47.75 21.69 50.97
N GLN A 3 -47.16 20.66 50.32
CA GLN A 3 -47.66 19.96 49.10
C GLN A 3 -47.84 20.92 47.90
N ARG A 4 -47.19 20.77 46.74
CA ARG A 4 -46.71 19.57 46.01
C ARG A 4 -47.87 18.60 45.69
N HIS A 5 -48.55 18.77 44.55
CA HIS A 5 -49.29 17.77 43.75
C HIS A 5 -49.69 18.46 42.43
N GLU A 6 -49.32 17.93 41.24
CA GLU A 6 -50.19 17.19 40.29
C GLU A 6 -51.28 18.06 39.59
N ARG A 7 -51.71 17.87 38.33
CA ARG A 7 -51.49 16.92 37.20
C ARG A 7 -51.79 17.75 35.92
N ALA A 8 -51.13 17.60 34.77
CA ALA A 8 -51.29 16.55 33.74
C ALA A 8 -52.74 16.34 33.22
N ARG A 9 -52.89 16.21 31.89
CA ARG A 9 -54.10 15.82 31.11
C ARG A 9 -55.15 16.94 30.92
N SER A 10 -55.89 17.06 29.80
CA SER A 10 -55.93 16.26 28.55
C SER A 10 -56.65 16.97 27.39
N GLU A 11 -56.14 16.75 26.18
CA GLU A 11 -56.88 16.37 24.95
C GLU A 11 -58.01 17.20 24.28
N HIS A 12 -57.85 17.26 22.95
CA HIS A 12 -58.83 16.96 21.89
C HIS A 12 -59.77 18.04 21.29
N ALA A 13 -59.81 17.97 19.95
CA ALA A 13 -60.91 18.36 19.04
C ALA A 13 -61.14 19.88 18.80
N ARG A 14 -61.51 20.36 17.59
CA ARG A 14 -61.83 19.67 16.32
C ARG A 14 -61.83 20.60 15.07
N THR A 15 -61.33 20.06 13.95
CA THR A 15 -61.85 20.20 12.55
C THR A 15 -61.81 21.49 11.69
N ARG A 16 -61.27 21.28 10.48
CA ARG A 16 -61.78 21.58 9.11
C ARG A 16 -61.73 23.00 8.53
N LYS A 17 -61.11 23.08 7.35
CA LYS A 17 -61.65 23.77 6.16
C LYS A 17 -61.36 22.96 4.88
N LEU A 18 -62.41 22.53 4.17
CA LEU A 18 -62.32 22.05 2.77
C LEU A 18 -62.19 23.28 1.84
N ARG A 19 -61.37 23.27 0.79
CA ARG A 19 -61.55 22.58 -0.52
C ARG A 19 -62.91 22.92 -1.19
N ARG A 20 -62.88 23.80 -2.20
CA ARG A 20 -63.96 23.99 -3.19
C ARG A 20 -63.50 23.47 -4.55
N LEU A 21 -64.42 22.87 -5.31
CA LEU A 21 -64.29 22.46 -6.71
C LEU A 21 -65.56 22.90 -7.46
N THR A 22 -65.43 23.29 -8.72
CA THR A 22 -66.52 23.40 -9.71
C THR A 22 -65.96 23.26 -11.15
N PRO A 23 -66.74 22.83 -12.16
CA PRO A 23 -66.25 21.95 -13.23
C PRO A 23 -66.58 22.38 -14.69
N ARG A 24 -66.41 21.42 -15.65
CA ARG A 24 -66.70 21.41 -17.13
C ARG A 24 -65.45 21.59 -18.02
N SER A 25 -65.32 21.02 -19.24
CA SER A 25 -66.24 20.22 -20.09
C SER A 25 -65.49 19.23 -21.03
N LEU A 26 -66.21 18.19 -21.45
CA LEU A 26 -65.94 17.18 -22.51
C LEU A 26 -65.28 17.66 -23.82
N HIS A 27 -64.47 16.78 -24.46
CA HIS A 27 -64.65 16.43 -25.89
C HIS A 27 -64.12 15.02 -26.28
N ARG A 28 -64.36 14.59 -27.53
CA ARG A 28 -64.34 13.19 -28.04
C ARG A 28 -62.98 12.69 -28.59
N SER A 29 -62.82 11.36 -28.59
CA SER A 29 -61.81 10.54 -29.31
C SER A 29 -62.03 10.48 -30.84
N PRO A 30 -61.12 9.88 -31.67
CA PRO A 30 -61.04 8.41 -31.79
C PRO A 30 -59.65 7.74 -32.08
N SER A 31 -59.55 6.47 -31.64
CA SER A 31 -58.90 5.28 -32.25
C SER A 31 -57.53 5.31 -32.95
N ALA A 32 -56.58 4.49 -32.45
CA ALA A 32 -55.74 3.58 -33.27
C ALA A 32 -55.03 2.45 -32.46
N LEU A 33 -55.23 1.20 -32.90
CA LEU A 33 -54.34 0.01 -32.89
C LEU A 33 -53.70 -0.57 -31.59
N ILE A 34 -53.80 -1.90 -31.48
CA ILE A 34 -53.25 -2.79 -30.43
C ILE A 34 -52.08 -3.61 -31.03
N PRO A 35 -51.01 -3.86 -30.26
CA PRO A 35 -50.27 -5.13 -30.31
C PRO A 35 -50.19 -5.83 -28.92
N PRO A 36 -49.78 -7.12 -28.85
CA PRO A 36 -50.16 -8.01 -27.75
C PRO A 36 -49.20 -8.02 -26.54
N SER A 37 -49.70 -8.65 -25.47
CA SER A 37 -49.05 -8.86 -24.18
C SER A 37 -47.82 -9.78 -24.20
N THR A 38 -46.83 -9.48 -23.36
CA THR A 38 -45.88 -10.47 -22.81
C THR A 38 -45.85 -10.40 -21.28
N ALA A 39 -46.33 -11.46 -20.62
CA ALA A 39 -46.43 -11.55 -19.18
C ALA A 39 -45.25 -12.34 -18.58
N THR A 40 -44.10 -11.69 -18.38
CA THR A 40 -42.93 -12.26 -17.67
C THR A 40 -42.17 -11.18 -16.90
N LYS A 41 -42.75 -10.68 -15.79
CA LYS A 41 -42.01 -9.83 -14.83
C LYS A 41 -42.42 -9.98 -13.36
N GLN A 42 -43.33 -10.90 -13.06
CA GLN A 42 -43.88 -11.08 -11.71
C GLN A 42 -43.18 -12.19 -10.90
N GLY A 43 -42.30 -12.97 -11.52
CA GLY A 43 -41.47 -14.00 -10.86
C GLY A 43 -40.15 -13.46 -10.28
N GLU A 44 -39.47 -12.55 -10.97
CA GLU A 44 -38.14 -12.05 -10.58
C GLU A 44 -38.19 -11.21 -9.27
N ILE A 45 -39.26 -10.41 -9.11
CA ILE A 45 -39.47 -9.59 -7.90
C ILE A 45 -39.68 -10.49 -6.66
N SER A 46 -40.30 -11.65 -6.82
CA SER A 46 -40.49 -12.64 -5.75
C SER A 46 -39.16 -13.24 -5.27
N PHE A 47 -38.28 -13.58 -6.21
CA PHE A 47 -36.99 -14.21 -5.90
C PHE A 47 -36.04 -13.24 -5.19
N PHE A 48 -35.94 -11.99 -5.66
CA PHE A 48 -35.10 -10.97 -5.05
C PHE A 48 -35.57 -10.59 -3.64
N SER A 49 -36.90 -10.55 -3.42
CA SER A 49 -37.47 -10.37 -2.09
C SER A 49 -37.09 -11.52 -1.14
N TRP A 50 -37.09 -12.77 -1.62
CA TRP A 50 -36.73 -13.93 -0.81
C TRP A 50 -35.24 -13.95 -0.43
N GLN A 51 -34.36 -13.60 -1.37
CA GLN A 51 -32.92 -13.47 -1.10
C GLN A 51 -32.62 -12.36 -0.09
N LEU A 52 -33.24 -11.18 -0.25
CA LEU A 52 -33.05 -10.06 0.68
C LEU A 52 -33.57 -10.40 2.08
N SER A 53 -34.71 -11.10 2.19
CA SER A 53 -35.20 -11.61 3.47
C SER A 53 -34.24 -12.62 4.11
N LEU A 54 -33.66 -13.54 3.34
CA LEU A 54 -32.69 -14.51 3.85
C LEU A 54 -31.41 -13.84 4.39
N VAL A 55 -30.89 -12.83 3.66
CA VAL A 55 -29.71 -12.06 4.09
C VAL A 55 -30.01 -11.26 5.36
N LEU A 56 -31.17 -10.60 5.44
CA LEU A 56 -31.58 -9.86 6.64
C LEU A 56 -31.80 -10.77 7.85
N ILE A 57 -32.32 -11.98 7.66
CA ILE A 57 -32.43 -13.00 8.72
C ILE A 57 -31.02 -13.46 9.17
N LEU A 58 -30.11 -13.74 8.24
CA LEU A 58 -28.72 -14.12 8.55
C LEU A 58 -27.99 -13.03 9.35
N VAL A 59 -28.09 -11.77 8.92
CA VAL A 59 -27.52 -10.61 9.64
C VAL A 59 -28.17 -10.42 11.01
N GLY A 60 -29.49 -10.58 11.11
CA GLY A 60 -30.20 -10.51 12.39
C GLY A 60 -29.72 -11.59 13.37
N VAL A 61 -29.57 -12.84 12.89
CA VAL A 61 -29.09 -13.96 13.70
C VAL A 61 -27.63 -13.76 14.13
N THR A 62 -26.71 -13.39 13.24
CA THR A 62 -25.30 -13.17 13.62
C THR A 62 -25.16 -12.01 14.61
N THR A 63 -25.86 -10.90 14.40
CA THR A 63 -25.83 -9.75 15.33
C THR A 63 -26.39 -10.12 16.70
N THR A 64 -27.49 -10.89 16.76
CA THR A 64 -28.09 -11.35 18.02
C THR A 64 -27.19 -12.37 18.73
N VAL A 65 -26.53 -13.27 18.01
CA VAL A 65 -25.59 -14.25 18.56
C VAL A 65 -24.33 -13.57 19.12
N SER A 66 -23.78 -12.58 18.44
CA SER A 66 -22.66 -11.77 18.96
C SER A 66 -23.05 -11.00 20.23
N LEU A 67 -24.25 -10.40 20.26
CA LEU A 67 -24.80 -9.75 21.46
C LEU A 67 -25.00 -10.75 22.62
N LEU A 68 -25.43 -11.98 22.36
CA LEU A 68 -25.52 -13.01 23.41
C LEU A 68 -24.14 -13.42 23.94
N SER A 69 -23.12 -13.53 23.09
CA SER A 69 -21.75 -13.87 23.54
C SER A 69 -21.10 -12.82 24.45
N LEU A 70 -21.58 -11.58 24.41
CA LEU A 70 -21.15 -10.50 25.31
C LEU A 70 -21.83 -10.53 26.69
N VAL A 71 -22.93 -11.29 26.85
CA VAL A 71 -23.79 -11.26 28.04
C VAL A 71 -23.94 -12.63 28.73
N GLY A 72 -23.64 -13.74 28.05
CA GLY A 72 -23.70 -15.09 28.61
C GLY A 72 -22.55 -15.99 28.13
N GLY A 73 -21.95 -16.73 29.06
CA GLY A 73 -20.77 -17.56 28.81
C GLY A 73 -20.96 -18.65 27.74
N GLN A 74 -19.83 -19.19 27.23
CA GLN A 74 -19.74 -20.04 26.03
C GLN A 74 -20.77 -21.19 25.94
N THR A 75 -21.21 -21.75 27.07
CA THR A 75 -22.21 -22.83 27.10
C THR A 75 -23.55 -22.44 26.47
N VAL A 76 -24.00 -21.19 26.65
CA VAL A 76 -25.24 -20.68 26.04
C VAL A 76 -25.05 -20.50 24.52
N PHE A 77 -23.93 -19.91 24.12
CA PHE A 77 -23.57 -19.75 22.70
C PHE A 77 -23.53 -21.12 21.97
N GLN A 78 -22.89 -22.12 22.57
CA GLN A 78 -22.75 -23.45 21.98
C GLN A 78 -24.11 -24.17 21.85
N ALA A 79 -25.00 -24.03 22.83
CA ALA A 79 -26.36 -24.58 22.77
C ALA A 79 -27.21 -23.91 21.67
N VAL A 80 -27.16 -22.58 21.56
CA VAL A 80 -27.87 -21.81 20.51
C VAL A 80 -27.33 -22.14 19.12
N PHE A 81 -26.01 -22.27 18.98
CA PHE A 81 -25.37 -22.63 17.71
C PHE A 81 -25.81 -24.04 17.24
N GLN A 82 -25.83 -25.04 18.13
CA GLN A 82 -26.30 -26.37 17.76
C GLN A 82 -27.81 -26.42 17.47
N ALA A 83 -28.64 -25.68 18.20
CA ALA A 83 -30.09 -25.67 17.97
C ALA A 83 -30.47 -25.05 16.61
N ILE A 84 -29.71 -24.05 16.13
CA ILE A 84 -30.05 -23.27 14.93
C ILE A 84 -29.28 -23.72 13.69
N PHE A 85 -27.94 -23.80 13.76
CA PHE A 85 -27.10 -23.99 12.57
C PHE A 85 -26.95 -25.47 12.17
N GLN A 86 -27.02 -26.39 13.13
CA GLN A 86 -26.90 -27.83 12.87
C GLN A 86 -28.02 -28.36 11.95
N PRO A 87 -29.33 -28.09 12.19
CA PRO A 87 -30.39 -28.53 11.28
C PRO A 87 -30.33 -27.84 9.91
N ILE A 88 -29.92 -26.56 9.83
CA ILE A 88 -29.75 -25.86 8.54
C ILE A 88 -28.65 -26.53 7.71
N THR A 89 -27.51 -26.85 8.33
CA THR A 89 -26.38 -27.51 7.66
C THR A 89 -26.77 -28.92 7.20
N THR A 90 -27.48 -29.69 8.05
CA THR A 90 -27.98 -31.03 7.69
C THR A 90 -29.01 -30.98 6.56
N LEU A 91 -29.94 -30.02 6.56
CA LEU A 91 -30.90 -29.82 5.47
C LEU A 91 -30.19 -29.49 4.15
N PHE A 92 -29.15 -28.65 4.18
CA PHE A 92 -28.39 -28.26 3.00
C PHE A 92 -27.59 -29.43 2.41
N LEU A 93 -26.96 -30.25 3.27
CA LEU A 93 -26.24 -31.46 2.87
C LEU A 93 -27.17 -32.58 2.36
N ALA A 94 -28.47 -32.53 2.68
CA ALA A 94 -29.47 -33.47 2.19
C ALA A 94 -30.08 -33.08 0.82
N LEU A 95 -29.75 -31.90 0.27
CA LEU A 95 -30.25 -31.49 -1.05
C LEU A 95 -29.59 -32.30 -2.17
N PRO A 96 -30.35 -32.92 -3.10
CA PRO A 96 -29.76 -33.73 -4.16
C PRO A 96 -28.99 -32.85 -5.17
N PRO A 97 -27.89 -33.35 -5.78
CA PRO A 97 -26.93 -32.54 -6.56
C PRO A 97 -27.52 -31.71 -7.71
N ARG A 98 -28.69 -32.10 -8.22
CA ARG A 98 -29.44 -31.34 -9.24
C ARG A 98 -29.86 -29.93 -8.81
N PHE A 99 -29.92 -29.62 -7.51
CA PHE A 99 -30.14 -28.25 -7.02
C PHE A 99 -28.86 -27.41 -6.93
N LEU A 100 -27.68 -28.02 -7.06
CA LEU A 100 -26.39 -27.33 -7.08
C LEU A 100 -25.94 -26.96 -8.51
N SER A 101 -26.68 -27.41 -9.54
CA SER A 101 -26.33 -27.23 -10.95
C SER A 101 -27.45 -26.51 -11.72
N VAL A 102 -27.59 -25.21 -11.46
CA VAL A 102 -28.32 -24.29 -12.35
C VAL A 102 -27.28 -23.54 -13.18
N LYS A 103 -27.25 -23.78 -14.49
CA LYS A 103 -26.42 -23.00 -15.43
C LYS A 103 -26.96 -21.56 -15.50
N GLY A 104 -26.40 -20.67 -14.69
CA GLY A 104 -26.75 -19.24 -14.70
C GLY A 104 -26.04 -18.43 -13.61
N GLU A 105 -26.23 -18.79 -12.33
CA GLU A 105 -25.89 -17.90 -11.19
C GLU A 105 -25.19 -18.65 -10.04
N GLY A 106 -24.05 -19.29 -10.32
CA GLY A 106 -23.32 -20.13 -9.34
C GLY A 106 -22.66 -19.39 -8.16
N GLY A 107 -22.60 -18.06 -8.17
CA GLY A 107 -21.85 -17.27 -7.17
C GLY A 107 -22.46 -17.29 -5.77
N SER A 108 -23.77 -17.04 -5.66
CA SER A 108 -24.41 -16.78 -4.37
C SER A 108 -24.45 -18.00 -3.44
N LEU A 109 -24.53 -19.22 -3.99
CA LEU A 109 -24.57 -20.45 -3.19
C LEU A 109 -23.19 -20.80 -2.60
N LEU A 110 -22.12 -20.55 -3.35
CA LEU A 110 -20.74 -20.72 -2.89
C LEU A 110 -20.38 -19.71 -1.80
N ILE A 111 -20.91 -18.48 -1.86
CA ILE A 111 -20.73 -17.48 -0.80
C ILE A 111 -21.36 -17.94 0.52
N VAL A 112 -22.61 -18.43 0.49
CA VAL A 112 -23.27 -18.96 1.71
C VAL A 112 -22.52 -20.16 2.29
N LEU A 113 -22.06 -21.09 1.45
CA LEU A 113 -21.28 -22.25 1.89
C LEU A 113 -19.90 -21.85 2.45
N GLY A 114 -19.24 -20.87 1.82
CA GLY A 114 -17.97 -20.32 2.28
C GLY A 114 -18.08 -19.60 3.63
N VAL A 115 -19.15 -18.82 3.83
CA VAL A 115 -19.43 -18.17 5.12
C VAL A 115 -19.70 -19.20 6.22
N LEU A 116 -20.48 -20.26 5.95
CA LEU A 116 -20.72 -21.34 6.90
C LEU A 116 -19.43 -22.12 7.25
N LEU A 117 -18.55 -22.37 6.27
CA LEU A 117 -17.24 -22.98 6.49
C LEU A 117 -16.32 -22.08 7.33
N ALA A 118 -16.23 -20.78 7.01
CA ALA A 118 -15.44 -19.82 7.78
C ALA A 118 -15.91 -19.72 9.24
N LEU A 119 -17.22 -19.68 9.48
CA LEU A 119 -17.80 -19.72 10.83
C LEU A 119 -17.48 -21.04 11.57
N SER A 120 -17.40 -22.17 10.87
CA SER A 120 -17.02 -23.45 11.49
C SER A 120 -15.54 -23.51 11.92
N CYS A 121 -14.66 -22.74 11.28
CA CYS A 121 -13.24 -22.65 11.63
C CYS A 121 -12.96 -21.79 12.88
N LEU A 122 -13.90 -20.95 13.30
CA LEU A 122 -13.77 -20.10 14.49
C LEU A 122 -14.03 -20.85 15.82
N ILE A 123 -14.34 -22.14 15.78
CA ILE A 123 -14.57 -22.99 16.96
C ILE A 123 -13.54 -24.14 16.99
N PRO A 124 -12.50 -24.07 17.84
CA PRO A 124 -11.52 -25.14 17.96
C PRO A 124 -12.16 -26.48 18.35
N GLY A 125 -11.91 -27.52 17.54
CA GLY A 125 -12.32 -28.91 17.81
C GLY A 125 -13.52 -29.46 17.01
N PHE A 126 -14.14 -28.69 16.11
CA PHE A 126 -15.46 -29.03 15.55
C PHE A 126 -15.49 -29.83 14.22
N LEU A 127 -14.39 -30.46 13.78
CA LEU A 127 -14.37 -31.24 12.52
C LEU A 127 -14.42 -32.77 12.75
N PRO A 128 -15.53 -33.47 12.37
CA PRO A 128 -15.58 -34.93 12.39
C PRO A 128 -14.66 -35.53 11.32
N GLY A 129 -14.05 -36.67 11.63
CA GLY A 129 -12.86 -37.20 10.92
C GLY A 129 -12.98 -37.41 9.40
N LYS A 130 -14.19 -37.48 8.82
CA LYS A 130 -14.40 -37.60 7.36
C LYS A 130 -14.14 -36.30 6.59
N ALA A 131 -14.21 -35.13 7.24
CA ALA A 131 -13.93 -33.85 6.58
C ALA A 131 -12.42 -33.62 6.31
N ARG A 132 -11.54 -34.18 7.17
CA ARG A 132 -10.08 -34.08 7.01
C ARG A 132 -9.58 -34.74 5.72
N THR A 133 -10.23 -35.80 5.24
CA THR A 133 -9.84 -36.52 4.01
C THR A 133 -10.07 -35.69 2.74
N VAL A 134 -11.07 -34.80 2.72
CA VAL A 134 -11.38 -33.97 1.55
C VAL A 134 -10.42 -32.78 1.44
N LEU A 135 -10.09 -32.14 2.57
CA LEU A 135 -9.08 -31.06 2.60
C LEU A 135 -7.67 -31.56 2.23
N ALA A 136 -7.30 -32.78 2.60
CA ALA A 136 -6.03 -33.38 2.21
C ALA A 136 -5.91 -33.67 0.68
N PHE A 137 -7.04 -33.67 -0.04
CA PHE A 137 -7.07 -33.90 -1.50
C PHE A 137 -7.02 -32.59 -2.31
N ALA A 138 -7.42 -31.47 -1.72
CA ALA A 138 -7.48 -30.17 -2.38
C ALA A 138 -6.13 -29.41 -2.44
N ASN A 139 -5.11 -29.87 -1.70
CA ASN A 139 -3.87 -29.14 -1.46
C ASN A 139 -2.63 -29.81 -2.10
N ARG A 140 -2.75 -30.35 -3.32
CA ARG A 140 -1.64 -30.87 -4.13
C ARG A 140 -1.46 -30.07 -5.42
N SER A 141 -0.21 -29.87 -5.83
CA SER A 141 0.19 -29.07 -7.01
C SER A 141 -0.41 -29.62 -8.33
N PRO A 142 -0.72 -28.76 -9.33
CA PRO A 142 -1.21 -29.19 -10.66
C PRO A 142 -0.26 -30.12 -11.43
N ASP A 143 1.05 -30.06 -11.17
CA ASP A 143 2.07 -30.73 -12.00
C ASP A 143 2.16 -32.27 -11.81
N ALA A 144 1.34 -32.85 -10.92
CA ALA A 144 1.40 -34.27 -10.59
C ALA A 144 0.62 -35.19 -11.55
N TYR A 145 -0.03 -34.67 -12.60
CA TYR A 145 -0.94 -35.46 -13.44
C TYR A 145 -0.35 -36.01 -14.75
N GLU A 146 0.83 -35.56 -15.19
CA GLU A 146 1.41 -35.94 -16.50
C GLU A 146 2.49 -37.04 -16.41
N GLN A 147 2.97 -37.39 -15.21
CA GLN A 147 4.01 -38.44 -15.02
C GLN A 147 3.49 -39.78 -14.46
N GLN A 148 2.19 -39.93 -14.17
CA GLN A 148 1.63 -41.15 -13.56
C GLN A 148 0.68 -41.95 -14.48
N SER A 149 0.69 -41.68 -15.79
CA SER A 149 -0.07 -42.42 -16.81
C SER A 149 0.76 -43.45 -17.61
N ALA A 150 2.07 -43.57 -17.33
CA ALA A 150 3.02 -44.33 -18.15
C ALA A 150 3.61 -45.61 -17.49
N SER A 151 3.10 -46.07 -16.34
CA SER A 151 3.55 -47.34 -15.75
C SER A 151 2.45 -48.07 -14.97
N MET A 152 2.47 -49.41 -15.06
CA MET A 152 1.48 -50.39 -14.53
C MET A 152 0.14 -50.38 -15.32
N LEU A 153 -0.40 -51.50 -15.83
CA LEU A 153 -0.23 -52.93 -15.49
C LEU A 153 -0.05 -53.87 -16.72
N PRO A 154 0.40 -55.13 -16.52
CA PRO A 154 0.72 -56.09 -17.59
C PRO A 154 -0.34 -57.19 -17.84
N ALA A 155 -0.26 -57.81 -19.03
CA ALA A 155 -0.76 -59.16 -19.42
C ALA A 155 -2.29 -59.44 -19.26
N GLU A 156 -2.97 -60.30 -20.04
CA GLU A 156 -2.56 -61.33 -20.99
C GLU A 156 -3.73 -61.63 -21.96
N ARG A 157 -3.53 -61.62 -23.30
CA ARG A 157 -3.87 -62.73 -24.23
C ARG A 157 -3.66 -62.37 -25.71
N ALA A 158 -3.14 -63.35 -26.44
CA ALA A 158 -2.82 -63.28 -27.86
C ALA A 158 -4.04 -63.42 -28.79
N ALA A 159 -3.94 -62.92 -30.02
CA ALA A 159 -3.76 -63.76 -31.22
C ALA A 159 -3.63 -62.94 -32.53
N ILE A 160 -3.05 -63.55 -33.57
CA ILE A 160 -3.03 -63.12 -35.01
C ILE A 160 -2.07 -61.93 -35.29
N SER A 161 -0.84 -62.12 -35.79
CA SER A 161 -0.42 -62.35 -37.21
C SER A 161 -0.63 -61.10 -38.10
N SER A 162 0.27 -60.64 -39.00
CA SER A 162 1.66 -60.99 -39.40
C SER A 162 2.12 -60.06 -40.55
N ALA A 163 3.44 -60.00 -40.82
CA ALA A 163 4.07 -59.43 -42.05
C ALA A 163 4.00 -57.88 -42.22
N SER A 164 4.92 -57.18 -42.90
CA SER A 164 6.13 -57.58 -43.66
C SER A 164 7.13 -56.40 -43.77
N SER A 165 8.43 -56.72 -43.91
CA SER A 165 9.49 -55.76 -44.30
C SER A 165 9.88 -55.91 -45.80
N PRO A 166 11.01 -55.35 -46.29
CA PRO A 166 11.09 -54.32 -47.36
C PRO A 166 11.46 -54.90 -48.75
N PRO A 167 11.85 -54.09 -49.77
CA PRO A 167 13.30 -53.81 -49.97
C PRO A 167 13.69 -52.50 -50.73
N SER A 168 15.00 -52.23 -50.84
CA SER A 168 15.67 -51.36 -51.86
C SER A 168 16.11 -52.23 -53.10
N PRO A 169 16.90 -51.84 -54.16
CA PRO A 169 17.96 -50.80 -54.29
C PRO A 169 18.21 -50.18 -55.74
N ILE A 170 19.41 -49.60 -55.99
CA ILE A 170 20.14 -49.38 -57.29
C ILE A 170 19.63 -48.22 -58.23
N SER A 171 20.38 -47.51 -59.09
CA SER A 171 21.79 -47.00 -59.21
C SER A 171 21.92 -46.15 -60.50
N GLU A 172 22.86 -45.19 -60.62
CA GLU A 172 23.58 -44.84 -61.88
C GLU A 172 24.84 -43.95 -61.62
N GLN A 173 25.69 -43.65 -62.62
CA GLN A 173 27.10 -43.26 -62.41
C GLN A 173 27.84 -42.55 -63.61
N ARG A 174 28.04 -41.22 -63.58
CA ARG A 174 29.05 -40.45 -64.40
C ARG A 174 29.32 -39.04 -63.81
N ALA A 175 30.52 -38.56 -63.47
CA ALA A 175 31.86 -38.48 -64.11
C ALA A 175 31.99 -37.38 -65.21
N ALA A 176 33.04 -36.55 -65.34
CA ALA A 176 34.20 -36.19 -64.46
C ALA A 176 35.00 -34.98 -65.06
N ALA A 177 35.94 -34.40 -64.29
CA ALA A 177 37.15 -33.62 -64.71
C ALA A 177 36.97 -32.25 -65.44
N ALA A 178 37.91 -31.28 -65.41
CA ALA A 178 39.06 -30.94 -64.53
C ALA A 178 39.60 -29.51 -64.88
N GLY A 179 40.45 -28.90 -64.02
CA GLY A 179 41.39 -27.83 -64.45
C GLY A 179 41.57 -26.59 -63.56
N THR A 180 42.69 -26.53 -62.81
CA THR A 180 43.33 -25.32 -62.24
C THR A 180 44.79 -25.27 -62.72
N PRO A 181 45.43 -24.08 -62.92
CA PRO A 181 46.34 -23.56 -61.87
C PRO A 181 46.66 -22.03 -61.81
N VAL A 182 46.96 -21.52 -60.59
CA VAL A 182 48.08 -20.61 -60.18
C VAL A 182 48.22 -19.14 -60.71
N LEU A 183 47.89 -18.15 -59.84
CA LEU A 183 48.71 -17.06 -59.20
C LEU A 183 49.78 -16.21 -59.99
N PRO A 184 50.27 -14.99 -59.53
CA PRO A 184 49.94 -14.13 -58.36
C PRO A 184 49.79 -12.56 -58.67
N PRO A 185 50.32 -11.52 -57.95
CA PRO A 185 49.65 -10.21 -57.65
C PRO A 185 50.38 -8.98 -58.29
N PRO A 186 50.49 -7.70 -57.77
CA PRO A 186 49.85 -6.88 -56.70
C PRO A 186 49.27 -5.53 -57.29
N PRO A 187 49.36 -4.28 -56.74
CA PRO A 187 49.53 -3.68 -55.39
C PRO A 187 48.45 -2.58 -55.02
N PRO A 188 48.53 -1.87 -53.86
CA PRO A 188 47.49 -0.90 -53.40
C PRO A 188 47.85 0.60 -53.57
N ARG A 189 46.82 1.48 -53.55
CA ARG A 189 46.81 2.97 -53.30
C ARG A 189 45.34 3.45 -53.29
N SER A 190 44.75 4.13 -52.29
CA SER A 190 45.01 5.43 -51.62
C SER A 190 44.10 6.57 -52.14
N SER A 191 43.27 7.14 -51.24
CA SER A 191 42.75 8.55 -51.21
C SER A 191 42.28 9.21 -52.54
N SER A 192 41.06 9.74 -52.66
CA SER A 192 40.66 11.00 -51.99
C SER A 192 39.30 11.54 -52.47
N GLN A 193 38.67 12.36 -51.62
CA GLN A 193 37.81 13.54 -51.89
C GLN A 193 36.64 13.56 -52.90
N SER A 194 35.52 14.05 -52.35
CA SER A 194 34.59 15.04 -52.93
C SER A 194 33.47 14.59 -53.88
N GLY A 195 32.30 15.25 -53.75
CA GLY A 195 31.38 15.41 -54.88
C GLY A 195 29.90 15.07 -54.63
N ALA A 196 29.14 16.03 -54.10
CA ALA A 196 27.73 16.33 -54.41
C ALA A 196 26.73 15.20 -54.81
N ARG A 197 25.73 14.99 -53.94
CA ARG A 197 24.29 15.31 -54.16
C ARG A 197 23.71 15.02 -55.56
N ILE A 198 22.75 14.08 -55.68
CA ILE A 198 21.39 14.29 -56.27
C ILE A 198 20.49 13.02 -56.24
N SER A 199 19.22 13.22 -55.85
CA SER A 199 17.98 12.48 -56.18
C SER A 199 17.65 11.04 -55.77
N GLN A 200 16.39 10.91 -55.27
CA GLN A 200 15.37 9.89 -55.58
C GLN A 200 15.64 8.42 -55.17
N THR A 201 14.72 7.58 -54.71
CA THR A 201 13.29 7.56 -54.33
C THR A 201 13.06 6.12 -53.85
N GLY A 202 12.35 5.89 -52.74
CA GLY A 202 12.06 4.54 -52.28
C GLY A 202 10.95 4.49 -51.24
N ARG A 203 9.68 4.41 -51.69
CA ARG A 203 8.55 4.11 -50.81
C ARG A 203 8.55 2.61 -50.49
N ILE A 204 8.40 2.28 -49.20
CA ILE A 204 8.05 0.93 -48.73
C ILE A 204 6.64 1.04 -48.10
N PRO A 205 5.70 0.12 -48.37
CA PRO A 205 4.33 0.22 -47.90
C PRO A 205 4.19 -0.21 -46.43
N TRP A 206 3.32 0.49 -45.69
CA TRP A 206 2.89 0.09 -44.36
C TRP A 206 1.79 -0.96 -44.44
N THR A 207 1.91 -2.04 -43.68
CA THR A 207 0.81 -2.95 -43.34
C THR A 207 0.49 -2.86 -41.86
N THR A 208 -0.80 -2.86 -41.54
CA THR A 208 -1.36 -2.50 -40.23
C THR A 208 -1.86 -3.72 -39.46
N THR A 209 -1.41 -3.91 -38.21
CA THR A 209 -2.20 -4.48 -37.08
C THR A 209 -1.41 -4.42 -35.77
N PRO A 210 -1.92 -3.83 -34.67
CA PRO A 210 -1.28 -3.86 -33.35
C PRO A 210 -1.90 -4.92 -32.39
N PRO A 211 -1.08 -5.66 -31.61
CA PRO A 211 -1.51 -6.45 -30.46
C PRO A 211 -1.63 -5.57 -29.16
N PRO A 212 -2.04 -6.12 -28.00
CA PRO A 212 -2.86 -5.35 -27.04
C PRO A 212 -2.11 -4.41 -26.08
N ARG A 213 -2.89 -3.45 -25.55
CA ARG A 213 -2.46 -2.40 -24.61
C ARG A 213 -1.87 -2.95 -23.30
N ARG A 214 -0.64 -2.53 -22.97
CA ARG A 214 -0.15 -2.44 -21.58
C ARG A 214 -0.38 -1.03 -21.04
N MET A 215 -0.75 -0.89 -19.77
CA MET A 215 -0.85 0.40 -19.10
C MET A 215 0.56 0.97 -18.83
N ILE A 216 1.01 1.89 -19.69
CA ILE A 216 2.11 2.81 -19.39
C ILE A 216 1.64 4.19 -19.88
N GLY A 217 1.04 4.96 -18.96
CA GLY A 217 0.34 6.21 -19.32
C GLY A 217 0.31 7.30 -18.24
N GLY A 218 1.01 7.11 -17.11
CA GLY A 218 1.10 8.13 -16.05
C GLY A 218 2.32 9.06 -16.17
N LEU A 219 3.47 8.54 -16.62
CA LEU A 219 4.75 9.24 -16.48
C LEU A 219 5.00 10.32 -17.55
N THR A 220 4.49 10.14 -18.77
CA THR A 220 4.79 11.03 -19.91
C THR A 220 4.04 12.37 -19.84
N LEU A 221 2.94 12.45 -19.08
CA LEU A 221 2.18 13.69 -18.94
C LEU A 221 2.84 14.66 -17.94
N LEU A 222 3.55 14.14 -16.94
CA LEU A 222 4.20 14.93 -15.88
C LEU A 222 5.30 15.85 -16.44
N ILE A 223 6.09 15.36 -17.40
CA ILE A 223 7.20 16.11 -18.02
C ILE A 223 6.70 17.31 -18.84
N LEU A 224 5.51 17.22 -19.44
CA LEU A 224 4.93 18.34 -20.21
C LEU A 224 4.33 19.43 -19.32
N VAL A 225 3.87 19.11 -18.10
CA VAL A 225 3.36 20.12 -17.15
C VAL A 225 4.51 20.94 -16.56
N VAL A 226 5.64 20.31 -16.23
CA VAL A 226 6.83 20.98 -15.66
C VAL A 226 7.47 21.96 -16.67
N ILE A 227 7.47 21.64 -17.96
CA ILE A 227 8.03 22.53 -19.01
C ILE A 227 7.01 23.63 -19.43
N GLY A 228 5.72 23.39 -19.29
CA GLY A 228 4.67 24.34 -19.69
C GLY A 228 4.35 25.46 -18.68
N GLY A 229 4.63 25.25 -17.39
CA GLY A 229 4.24 26.20 -16.32
C GLY A 229 5.16 27.41 -16.10
N GLY A 230 6.39 27.40 -16.64
CA GLY A 230 7.48 28.26 -16.15
C GLY A 230 7.53 29.72 -16.63
N ILE A 231 6.54 30.26 -17.34
CA ILE A 231 6.66 31.58 -18.05
C ILE A 231 5.53 32.59 -17.70
N PHE A 232 4.75 32.37 -16.64
CA PHE A 232 3.76 33.38 -16.19
C PHE A 232 3.81 33.67 -14.68
N PHE A 233 4.84 34.40 -14.27
CA PHE A 233 4.81 35.19 -13.03
C PHE A 233 5.36 36.60 -13.27
N SER A 234 4.45 37.57 -13.42
CA SER A 234 4.74 38.97 -13.09
C SER A 234 3.45 39.75 -12.83
N THR A 235 3.46 40.54 -11.75
CA THR A 235 2.45 41.53 -11.34
C THR A 235 1.01 41.06 -11.10
N ALA A 236 0.75 40.64 -9.85
CA ALA A 236 -0.53 40.86 -9.18
C ALA A 236 -0.25 41.38 -7.76
N ILE A 237 -0.28 42.71 -7.59
CA ILE A 237 -0.21 43.35 -6.27
C ILE A 237 -1.62 43.31 -5.66
N MET A 238 -1.78 42.62 -4.53
CA MET A 238 -2.97 42.71 -3.70
C MET A 238 -2.65 43.45 -2.39
N PRO A 239 -3.56 44.30 -1.88
CA PRO A 239 -3.26 45.17 -0.74
C PRO A 239 -3.42 44.44 0.59
N THR A 240 -2.41 44.57 1.45
CA THR A 240 -2.45 44.08 2.84
C THR A 240 -3.44 44.91 3.66
N MET A 241 -4.60 44.34 4.02
CA MET A 241 -5.49 44.91 5.02
C MET A 241 -4.93 44.63 6.41
N ALA A 242 -4.29 45.63 7.03
CA ALA A 242 -3.78 45.55 8.39
C ALA A 242 -4.88 45.88 9.41
N LEU A 243 -5.21 44.95 10.32
CA LEU A 243 -6.05 45.23 11.49
C LEU A 243 -5.96 44.14 12.57
N THR A 244 -4.93 44.19 13.41
CA THR A 244 -4.99 43.66 14.79
C THR A 244 -4.06 44.46 15.70
N THR A 245 -4.64 45.19 16.65
CA THR A 245 -3.92 45.75 17.80
C THR A 245 -3.66 44.66 18.83
N THR A 246 -2.39 44.38 19.12
CA THR A 246 -1.97 43.58 20.29
C THR A 246 -1.67 44.48 21.49
N PRO A 247 -2.00 44.09 22.73
CA PRO A 247 -1.65 44.85 23.92
C PRO A 247 -0.16 44.65 24.29
N ASP A 248 0.43 45.66 24.93
CA ASP A 248 1.83 45.65 25.37
C ASP A 248 2.14 44.52 26.38
N LEU A 249 3.27 43.83 26.17
CA LEU A 249 3.98 43.07 27.21
C LEU A 249 5.31 43.79 27.50
N PRO A 250 5.78 43.81 28.77
CA PRO A 250 6.94 44.62 29.16
C PRO A 250 8.27 44.02 28.66
N ASP A 251 9.21 44.92 28.34
CA ASP A 251 10.56 44.61 27.85
C ASP A 251 11.33 43.64 28.75
N MET A 252 11.87 42.58 28.14
CA MET A 252 12.91 41.73 28.72
C MET A 252 14.28 42.23 28.24
N PRO A 253 15.31 42.28 29.12
CA PRO A 253 16.60 42.87 28.79
C PRO A 253 17.36 42.05 27.74
N THR A 254 17.87 42.74 26.72
CA THR A 254 18.73 42.17 25.68
C THR A 254 20.07 41.70 26.26
N MET A 255 20.29 40.39 26.26
CA MET A 255 21.61 39.82 26.47
C MET A 255 22.49 40.09 25.22
N PRO A 256 23.78 40.42 25.39
CA PRO A 256 24.68 40.62 24.25
C PRO A 256 24.90 39.30 23.51
N ALA A 257 24.75 39.33 22.18
CA ALA A 257 25.08 38.20 21.33
C ALA A 257 26.60 38.16 21.10
N ASP A 258 27.29 37.17 21.70
CA ASP A 258 28.64 36.83 21.29
C ASP A 258 28.64 36.28 19.84
N PRO A 259 29.67 36.59 19.03
CA PRO A 259 29.75 36.12 17.67
C PRO A 259 29.93 34.59 17.62
N PRO A 260 29.33 33.88 16.65
CA PRO A 260 29.48 32.44 16.53
C PRO A 260 30.95 32.07 16.25
N PRO A 261 31.50 31.04 16.92
CA PRO A 261 32.87 30.59 16.65
C PRO A 261 32.97 30.02 15.22
N SER A 262 34.06 30.37 14.53
CA SER A 262 34.35 29.90 13.17
C SER A 262 34.31 28.37 13.05
N PRO A 263 33.88 27.81 11.90
CA PRO A 263 33.82 26.38 11.68
C PRO A 263 35.22 25.78 11.52
N ALA A 264 35.87 25.47 12.65
CA ALA A 264 36.98 24.54 12.66
C ALA A 264 36.47 23.17 12.20
N HIS A 265 37.17 22.54 11.26
CA HIS A 265 36.90 21.16 10.82
C HIS A 265 37.10 20.17 11.98
N GLN A 266 36.08 19.99 12.80
CA GLN A 266 36.02 18.91 13.78
C GLN A 266 35.54 17.65 13.05
N THR A 267 36.49 16.86 12.56
CA THR A 267 36.27 15.43 12.34
C THR A 267 36.02 14.78 13.70
N ALA A 268 34.77 14.76 14.13
CA ALA A 268 34.35 14.17 15.39
C ALA A 268 34.61 12.66 15.39
N HIS A 269 35.78 12.26 15.90
CA HIS A 269 36.02 10.90 16.32
C HIS A 269 35.21 10.67 17.60
N SER A 270 34.10 9.94 17.47
CA SER A 270 33.32 9.42 18.58
C SER A 270 34.22 8.64 19.53
N GLN A 271 34.23 9.01 20.80
CA GLN A 271 35.00 8.32 21.83
C GLN A 271 34.45 6.90 22.02
N PRO A 272 35.29 5.85 22.03
CA PRO A 272 34.81 4.49 21.85
C PRO A 272 34.29 3.88 23.16
N ASP A 273 32.99 3.66 23.23
CA ASP A 273 32.44 2.57 24.05
C ASP A 273 32.84 1.24 23.38
N GLY A 274 33.45 0.31 24.11
CA GLY A 274 33.57 -1.10 23.69
C GLY A 274 34.39 -1.44 22.43
N GLY A 275 35.03 -0.48 21.76
CA GLY A 275 36.26 -0.70 20.98
C GLY A 275 36.22 -1.47 19.65
N HIS A 276 35.09 -1.96 19.15
CA HIS A 276 35.04 -2.60 17.82
C HIS A 276 34.83 -1.57 16.70
N ALA A 277 35.73 -1.54 15.72
CA ALA A 277 35.60 -0.68 14.56
C ALA A 277 34.39 -1.11 13.70
N VAL A 278 33.57 -0.14 13.28
CA VAL A 278 32.52 -0.36 12.28
C VAL A 278 33.20 -0.55 10.92
N VAL A 279 33.05 -1.74 10.35
CA VAL A 279 33.67 -2.18 9.09
C VAL A 279 32.64 -2.30 7.95
N GLY A 280 31.38 -1.99 8.22
CA GLY A 280 30.31 -2.10 7.23
C GLY A 280 28.96 -1.68 7.77
N GLU A 281 27.96 -1.82 6.91
CA GLU A 281 26.56 -1.52 7.19
C GLU A 281 25.65 -2.50 6.46
N LEU A 282 24.55 -2.87 7.10
CA LEU A 282 23.39 -3.49 6.48
C LEU A 282 22.24 -2.50 6.52
N THR A 283 21.60 -2.23 5.38
CA THR A 283 20.41 -1.37 5.27
C THR A 283 19.19 -2.15 4.81
N PHE A 284 18.03 -1.82 5.38
CA PHE A 284 16.72 -2.30 4.92
C PHE A 284 16.16 -1.36 3.85
N GLY A 285 15.37 -1.89 2.91
CA GLY A 285 14.72 -1.09 1.87
C GLY A 285 13.54 -1.78 1.23
N SER A 286 12.80 -1.07 0.37
CA SER A 286 11.60 -1.56 -0.31
C SER A 286 11.85 -1.97 -1.76
N SER A 287 11.24 -3.07 -2.20
CA SER A 287 11.17 -3.47 -3.63
C SER A 287 10.14 -2.67 -4.43
N GLY A 288 9.32 -1.85 -3.78
CA GLY A 288 8.21 -1.10 -4.38
C GLY A 288 6.97 -1.94 -4.73
N GLN A 289 6.95 -3.26 -4.44
CA GLN A 289 5.81 -4.14 -4.69
C GLN A 289 4.72 -4.01 -3.61
N LEU A 290 4.26 -2.78 -3.37
CA LEU A 290 3.35 -2.43 -2.29
C LEU A 290 1.95 -3.04 -2.47
N ASP A 291 1.51 -3.87 -1.52
CA ASP A 291 0.12 -4.33 -1.43
C ASP A 291 -0.74 -3.28 -0.69
N PRO A 292 -1.80 -2.73 -1.31
CA PRO A 292 -2.71 -1.78 -0.66
C PRO A 292 -3.37 -2.27 0.65
N ARG A 293 -3.35 -3.58 0.93
CA ARG A 293 -3.98 -4.21 2.11
C ARG A 293 -3.00 -4.71 3.17
N SER A 294 -1.69 -4.61 2.95
CA SER A 294 -0.67 -5.06 3.91
C SER A 294 0.59 -4.18 3.85
N SER A 295 1.60 -4.56 4.63
CA SER A 295 2.96 -4.01 4.55
C SER A 295 3.83 -4.69 3.48
N ALA A 296 3.34 -5.70 2.76
CA ALA A 296 4.12 -6.41 1.76
C ALA A 296 4.69 -5.46 0.71
N GLY A 297 5.95 -5.70 0.32
CA GLY A 297 6.78 -4.81 -0.50
C GLY A 297 7.48 -3.69 0.25
N SER A 298 7.32 -3.60 1.58
CA SER A 298 8.04 -2.65 2.45
C SER A 298 9.09 -3.38 3.27
N ASN A 299 10.30 -2.80 3.40
CA ASN A 299 11.43 -3.38 4.15
C ASN A 299 11.73 -4.85 3.78
N ASP A 300 11.42 -5.23 2.54
CA ASP A 300 11.52 -6.58 1.98
C ASP A 300 12.82 -6.81 1.19
N THR A 301 13.70 -5.81 1.17
CA THR A 301 15.05 -5.89 0.61
C THR A 301 16.09 -5.54 1.65
N VAL A 302 17.27 -6.14 1.51
CA VAL A 302 18.43 -5.95 2.39
C VAL A 302 19.65 -5.74 1.54
N ASN A 303 20.44 -4.71 1.83
CA ASN A 303 21.74 -4.47 1.21
C ASN A 303 22.82 -4.52 2.28
N VAL A 304 23.87 -5.29 2.03
CA VAL A 304 25.02 -5.46 2.94
C VAL A 304 26.27 -4.95 2.23
N THR A 305 27.06 -4.14 2.94
CA THR A 305 28.37 -3.67 2.49
C THR A 305 29.37 -3.78 3.63
N ILE A 306 30.44 -4.56 3.45
CA ILE A 306 31.55 -4.71 4.39
C ILE A 306 32.85 -4.36 3.67
N THR A 307 33.70 -3.50 4.23
CA THR A 307 34.95 -3.07 3.58
C THR A 307 36.04 -2.77 4.62
N PRO A 308 37.19 -3.48 4.60
CA PRO A 308 37.52 -4.61 3.74
C PRO A 308 36.84 -5.91 4.20
N LEU A 309 36.47 -6.76 3.25
CA LEU A 309 36.09 -8.15 3.53
C LEU A 309 37.36 -8.99 3.75
N THR A 310 37.49 -9.61 4.91
CA THR A 310 38.55 -10.59 5.19
C THR A 310 38.23 -11.88 4.42
N PRO A 311 39.16 -12.44 3.61
CA PRO A 311 38.89 -13.66 2.87
C PRO A 311 38.55 -14.84 3.79
N PRO A 312 37.54 -15.68 3.46
CA PRO A 312 37.25 -16.88 4.23
C PRO A 312 38.41 -17.89 4.11
N PRO A 313 38.58 -18.81 5.09
CA PRO A 313 39.54 -19.90 5.00
C PRO A 313 39.37 -20.75 3.74
N ALA A 314 40.45 -21.42 3.30
CA ALA A 314 40.44 -22.22 2.08
C ALA A 314 39.36 -23.33 2.13
N GLY A 315 38.43 -23.31 1.17
CA GLY A 315 37.30 -24.24 1.13
C GLY A 315 36.06 -23.81 1.93
N GLN A 316 36.08 -22.62 2.55
CA GLN A 316 34.93 -22.00 3.23
C GLN A 316 34.39 -20.79 2.45
N GLN A 317 33.17 -20.38 2.79
CA GLN A 317 32.46 -19.24 2.23
C GLN A 317 31.96 -18.35 3.38
N ALA A 318 32.00 -17.02 3.19
CA ALA A 318 31.41 -16.06 4.11
C ALA A 318 29.89 -15.96 3.85
N LEU A 319 29.08 -16.63 4.66
CA LEU A 319 27.63 -16.66 4.59
C LEU A 319 27.03 -15.58 5.48
N ALA A 320 26.13 -14.78 4.93
CA ALA A 320 25.46 -13.68 5.64
C ALA A 320 24.05 -14.09 6.08
N TRP A 321 23.73 -13.79 7.34
CA TRP A 321 22.48 -14.17 8.00
C TRP A 321 21.82 -12.96 8.66
N LEU A 322 20.49 -12.94 8.64
CA LEU A 322 19.69 -12.19 9.59
C LEU A 322 19.21 -13.11 10.72
N LEU A 323 19.29 -12.61 11.95
CA LEU A 323 18.86 -13.31 13.16
C LEU A 323 17.67 -12.58 13.79
N PRO A 324 16.74 -13.29 14.46
CA PRO A 324 15.68 -12.67 15.25
C PRO A 324 16.22 -11.79 16.38
N ASP A 325 15.35 -10.97 16.96
CA ASP A 325 15.69 -9.98 17.98
C ASP A 325 16.39 -10.56 19.21
N HIS A 326 16.08 -11.81 19.55
CA HIS A 326 16.54 -12.48 20.76
C HIS A 326 17.10 -13.87 20.43
N ASP A 327 18.14 -14.28 21.15
CA ASP A 327 18.62 -15.65 21.09
C ASP A 327 17.55 -16.61 21.64
N GLY A 328 17.25 -17.68 20.90
CA GLY A 328 16.23 -18.64 21.28
C GLY A 328 14.79 -18.27 20.93
N ASP A 329 14.55 -17.31 20.01
CA ASP A 329 13.24 -17.18 19.37
C ASP A 329 12.93 -18.44 18.53
N GLU A 330 12.11 -19.33 19.07
CA GLU A 330 11.67 -20.56 18.40
C GLU A 330 10.64 -20.32 17.29
N GLN A 331 10.04 -19.12 17.20
CA GLN A 331 9.02 -18.80 16.20
C GLN A 331 9.64 -18.41 14.85
N HIS A 332 10.83 -17.81 14.87
CA HIS A 332 11.50 -17.29 13.69
C HIS A 332 12.88 -17.93 13.51
N ALA A 333 13.04 -18.74 12.46
CA ALA A 333 14.35 -19.28 12.11
C ALA A 333 15.27 -18.19 11.52
N PRO A 334 16.60 -18.24 11.77
CA PRO A 334 17.59 -17.44 11.06
C PRO A 334 17.40 -17.45 9.53
N LEU A 335 17.51 -16.27 8.92
CA LEU A 335 17.32 -16.08 7.48
C LEU A 335 18.68 -16.00 6.78
N LEU A 336 19.00 -17.01 5.97
CA LEU A 336 20.15 -16.99 5.06
C LEU A 336 19.94 -15.95 3.95
N LEU A 337 20.77 -14.91 3.92
CA LEU A 337 20.77 -13.92 2.84
C LEU A 337 21.57 -14.40 1.62
N GLY A 338 22.60 -15.23 1.85
CA GLY A 338 23.48 -15.81 0.83
C GLY A 338 24.97 -15.56 1.11
N THR A 339 25.81 -15.85 0.11
CA THR A 339 27.27 -15.69 0.21
C THR A 339 27.71 -14.26 -0.13
N LEU A 340 28.54 -13.64 0.71
CA LEU A 340 29.16 -12.35 0.42
C LEU A 340 30.08 -12.44 -0.80
N LYS A 341 29.98 -11.47 -1.71
CA LYS A 341 30.90 -11.34 -2.85
C LYS A 341 32.28 -10.92 -2.36
N ALA A 342 33.33 -11.17 -3.14
CA ALA A 342 34.72 -10.81 -2.79
C ALA A 342 34.95 -9.31 -2.53
N ASN A 343 34.05 -8.43 -2.99
CA ASN A 343 34.04 -7.00 -2.69
C ASN A 343 33.20 -6.62 -1.46
N GLY A 344 32.79 -7.60 -0.64
CA GLY A 344 32.04 -7.38 0.60
C GLY A 344 30.57 -6.97 0.43
N HIS A 345 30.03 -7.05 -0.79
CA HIS A 345 28.65 -6.66 -1.09
C HIS A 345 27.70 -7.86 -1.24
N LEU A 346 26.49 -7.73 -0.72
CA LEU A 346 25.36 -8.63 -0.95
C LEU A 346 24.05 -7.83 -1.03
N THR A 347 23.11 -8.30 -1.84
CA THR A 347 21.73 -7.79 -1.90
C THR A 347 20.79 -8.98 -1.82
N TYR A 348 19.76 -8.87 -0.98
CA TYR A 348 18.70 -9.87 -0.80
C TYR A 348 17.33 -9.21 -1.02
N THR A 349 16.35 -10.00 -1.46
CA THR A 349 14.94 -9.62 -1.57
C THR A 349 14.10 -10.80 -1.13
N ALA A 350 13.17 -10.58 -0.20
CA ALA A 350 12.28 -11.63 0.27
C ALA A 350 11.43 -12.16 -0.89
N PRO A 351 11.43 -13.47 -1.21
CA PRO A 351 10.66 -14.03 -2.31
C PRO A 351 9.13 -13.83 -2.19
N THR A 352 8.66 -13.62 -0.98
CA THR A 352 7.26 -13.36 -0.60
C THR A 352 6.95 -11.88 -0.42
N HIS A 353 7.95 -10.99 -0.59
CA HIS A 353 7.85 -9.55 -0.30
C HIS A 353 7.39 -9.21 1.12
N GLN A 354 7.62 -10.11 2.08
CA GLN A 354 7.34 -9.87 3.50
C GLN A 354 8.30 -8.83 4.09
N ASP A 355 7.81 -8.06 5.06
CA ASP A 355 8.62 -7.11 5.82
C ASP A 355 9.66 -7.87 6.67
N ILE A 356 10.94 -7.61 6.42
CA ILE A 356 12.05 -8.30 7.10
C ILE A 356 12.37 -7.59 8.43
N LEU A 357 12.23 -6.26 8.49
CA LEU A 357 12.50 -5.46 9.69
C LEU A 357 11.51 -5.79 10.82
N ALA A 358 10.29 -6.21 10.48
CA ALA A 358 9.29 -6.71 11.42
C ALA A 358 9.76 -7.93 12.25
N THR A 359 10.72 -8.71 11.75
CA THR A 359 11.15 -9.98 12.37
C THR A 359 12.63 -10.01 12.77
N TYR A 360 13.49 -9.34 12.01
CA TYR A 360 14.94 -9.46 12.18
C TYR A 360 15.58 -8.10 12.48
N SER A 361 16.45 -8.07 13.50
CA SER A 361 17.20 -6.86 13.92
C SER A 361 18.69 -7.13 14.17
N ARG A 362 19.14 -8.36 13.98
CA ARG A 362 20.52 -8.81 14.20
C ARG A 362 21.12 -9.40 12.93
N PHE A 363 22.42 -9.21 12.76
CA PHE A 363 23.18 -9.62 11.58
C PHE A 363 24.40 -10.46 12.00
N LEU A 364 24.72 -11.50 11.24
CA LEU A 364 25.86 -12.38 11.46
C LEU A 364 26.48 -12.81 10.14
N VAL A 365 27.82 -12.90 10.10
CA VAL A 365 28.57 -13.56 9.02
C VAL A 365 29.34 -14.75 9.59
N THR A 366 29.13 -15.93 9.01
CA THR A 366 29.83 -17.17 9.36
C THR A 366 30.70 -17.67 8.21
N ASN A 367 31.83 -18.30 8.54
CA ASN A 367 32.70 -18.97 7.56
C ASN A 367 32.39 -20.47 7.53
N GLU A 368 31.80 -20.96 6.43
CA GLU A 368 31.28 -22.35 6.37
C GLU A 368 31.61 -23.05 5.05
N THR A 369 31.79 -24.38 5.08
CA THR A 369 32.18 -25.18 3.89
C THR A 369 31.02 -25.45 2.93
N GLN A 370 29.80 -25.43 3.44
CA GLN A 370 28.55 -25.60 2.69
C GLN A 370 27.44 -24.81 3.41
N PRO A 371 26.43 -24.26 2.71
CA PRO A 371 25.31 -23.59 3.38
C PRO A 371 24.52 -24.56 4.29
N PRO A 372 24.44 -24.31 5.60
CA PRO A 372 23.63 -25.09 6.53
C PRO A 372 22.16 -24.62 6.51
N LEU A 373 21.31 -25.26 7.31
CA LEU A 373 19.96 -24.75 7.60
C LEU A 373 19.95 -23.63 8.65
N LEU A 374 20.92 -23.64 9.56
CA LEU A 374 21.09 -22.68 10.67
C LEU A 374 22.57 -22.29 10.73
N PRO A 375 22.92 -21.03 11.05
CA PRO A 375 24.31 -20.61 11.20
C PRO A 375 25.00 -21.44 12.30
N THR A 376 26.29 -21.71 12.12
CA THR A 376 27.09 -22.36 13.17
C THR A 376 27.06 -21.56 14.48
N LEU A 377 26.88 -22.27 15.61
CA LEU A 377 26.94 -21.68 16.96
C LEU A 377 28.38 -21.58 17.50
N ASP A 378 29.37 -22.13 16.78
CA ASP A 378 30.77 -21.98 17.14
C ASP A 378 31.27 -20.59 16.75
N GLN A 379 31.49 -19.75 17.76
CA GLN A 379 31.95 -18.37 17.61
C GLN A 379 33.33 -18.26 16.95
N GLN A 380 34.15 -19.31 16.89
CA GLN A 380 35.41 -19.31 16.14
C GLN A 380 35.21 -19.22 14.62
N HIS A 381 33.99 -19.51 14.13
CA HIS A 381 33.61 -19.35 12.72
C HIS A 381 32.88 -18.03 12.43
N TRP A 382 32.60 -17.21 13.45
CA TRP A 382 31.91 -15.93 13.29
C TRP A 382 32.90 -14.84 12.89
N GLN A 383 32.62 -14.10 11.81
CA GLN A 383 33.54 -13.12 11.26
C GLN A 383 33.11 -11.68 11.55
N TYR A 384 31.82 -11.41 11.38
CA TYR A 384 31.21 -10.10 11.55
C TYR A 384 29.84 -10.23 12.22
N GLN A 385 29.45 -9.21 12.97
CA GLN A 385 28.14 -9.14 13.62
C GLN A 385 27.61 -7.71 13.64
N GLY A 386 26.31 -7.56 13.88
CA GLY A 386 25.68 -6.26 14.12
C GLY A 386 24.29 -6.42 14.73
N THR A 387 23.79 -5.37 15.38
CA THR A 387 22.44 -5.35 15.96
C THR A 387 21.86 -3.94 15.93
N ILE A 388 20.54 -3.82 15.76
CA ILE A 388 19.79 -2.63 16.16
C ILE A 388 19.66 -2.66 17.69
N SER A 389 19.81 -1.52 18.37
CA SER A 389 19.67 -1.45 19.83
C SER A 389 18.22 -1.69 20.25
N THR A 390 18.03 -2.71 21.09
CA THR A 390 16.79 -3.02 21.80
C THR A 390 16.75 -2.40 23.21
N THR A 391 17.71 -1.54 23.54
CA THR A 391 17.77 -0.88 24.87
C THR A 391 16.72 0.24 24.95
N PRO A 392 15.73 0.16 25.85
CA PRO A 392 14.69 1.18 25.95
C PRO A 392 15.23 2.53 26.45
N SER A 393 14.73 3.62 25.88
CA SER A 393 14.94 4.97 26.37
C SER A 393 14.29 5.18 27.74
N PRO A 394 14.90 5.95 28.66
CA PRO A 394 14.31 6.23 29.97
C PRO A 394 13.13 7.20 29.91
N THR A 395 12.90 7.88 28.77
CA THR A 395 11.91 8.96 28.62
C THR A 395 10.54 8.45 28.17
N ASP A 396 10.53 7.54 27.22
CA ASP A 396 9.34 7.02 26.51
C ASP A 396 9.27 5.48 26.52
N HIS A 397 10.27 4.80 27.08
CA HIS A 397 10.34 3.34 27.24
C HIS A 397 10.34 2.55 25.93
N LEU A 398 10.66 3.20 24.80
CA LEU A 398 10.86 2.58 23.50
C LEU A 398 12.34 2.47 23.18
N SER A 399 12.74 1.40 22.49
CA SER A 399 14.10 1.22 21.97
C SER A 399 14.26 1.81 20.57
N LEU A 400 15.51 1.87 20.08
CA LEU A 400 15.78 2.25 18.68
C LEU A 400 15.04 1.33 17.70
N LEU A 401 14.97 0.02 17.98
CA LEU A 401 14.22 -0.94 17.18
C LEU A 401 12.72 -0.66 17.18
N ASP A 402 12.14 -0.28 18.33
CA ASP A 402 10.70 0.01 18.42
C ASP A 402 10.34 1.24 17.60
N HIS A 403 11.09 2.35 17.72
CA HIS A 403 10.85 3.53 16.88
C HIS A 403 10.97 3.24 15.38
N LEU A 404 11.97 2.44 14.99
CA LEU A 404 12.12 2.01 13.59
C LEU A 404 10.94 1.17 13.12
N ARG A 405 10.47 0.21 13.92
CA ARG A 405 9.31 -0.62 13.58
C ARG A 405 8.02 0.17 13.50
N HIS A 406 7.75 1.06 14.46
CA HIS A 406 6.56 1.92 14.42
C HIS A 406 6.55 2.83 13.18
N LEU A 407 7.71 3.35 12.76
CA LEU A 407 7.81 4.14 11.53
C LEU A 407 7.61 3.30 10.26
N LEU A 408 8.21 2.10 10.19
CA LEU A 408 8.42 1.38 8.93
C LEU A 408 7.64 0.06 8.77
N ALA A 409 7.41 -0.70 9.84
CA ALA A 409 7.05 -2.12 9.78
C ALA A 409 5.73 -2.49 10.50
N SER A 410 5.54 -2.06 11.74
CA SER A 410 4.30 -2.25 12.54
C SER A 410 4.25 -1.18 13.62
N ASP A 411 3.15 -0.42 13.65
CA ASP A 411 2.81 0.50 14.75
C ASP A 411 1.60 -0.03 15.55
N PRO A 412 1.71 -0.20 16.88
CA PRO A 412 0.63 -0.70 17.72
C PRO A 412 -0.65 0.17 17.71
N THR A 413 -0.53 1.49 17.51
CA THR A 413 -1.70 2.38 17.42
C THR A 413 -2.44 2.14 16.11
N LEU A 414 -1.72 1.94 15.00
CA LEU A 414 -2.30 1.57 13.72
C LEU A 414 -2.97 0.20 13.77
N GLU A 415 -2.32 -0.82 14.32
CA GLU A 415 -2.89 -2.17 14.44
C GLU A 415 -4.19 -2.17 15.25
N HIS A 416 -4.21 -1.46 16.38
CA HIS A 416 -5.43 -1.26 17.19
C HIS A 416 -6.57 -0.59 16.42
N ASN A 417 -6.24 0.21 15.40
CA ASN A 417 -7.18 0.91 14.53
C ASN A 417 -7.50 0.16 13.22
N GLY A 418 -7.02 -1.07 13.05
CA GLY A 418 -7.25 -1.90 11.86
C GLY A 418 -6.37 -1.55 10.66
N LEU A 419 -5.25 -0.86 10.89
CA LEU A 419 -4.28 -0.44 9.89
C LEU A 419 -2.98 -1.24 10.09
N SER A 420 -2.66 -2.13 9.15
CA SER A 420 -1.41 -2.91 9.19
C SER A 420 -0.21 -2.10 8.72
N GLY A 421 0.97 -2.32 9.28
CA GLY A 421 2.21 -1.72 8.82
C GLY A 421 2.71 -0.55 9.67
N GLY A 422 3.84 0.04 9.29
CA GLY A 422 4.37 1.25 9.92
C GLY A 422 3.68 2.54 9.47
N LEU A 423 3.87 3.61 10.25
CA LEU A 423 3.27 4.94 10.05
C LEU A 423 3.52 5.53 8.66
N LEU A 424 4.72 5.32 8.10
CA LEU A 424 5.11 5.92 6.82
C LEU A 424 4.37 5.31 5.62
N ILE A 425 3.91 4.06 5.72
CA ILE A 425 3.12 3.42 4.67
C ILE A 425 1.80 4.18 4.49
N TRP A 426 1.13 4.49 5.60
CA TRP A 426 -0.16 5.19 5.60
C TRP A 426 -0.02 6.70 5.35
N LEU A 427 1.00 7.34 5.92
CA LEU A 427 1.31 8.73 5.64
C LEU A 427 1.51 8.98 4.14
N ASN A 428 2.27 8.13 3.45
CA ASN A 428 2.44 8.24 2.00
C ASN A 428 1.16 7.93 1.22
N ARG A 429 0.47 6.82 1.51
CA ARG A 429 -0.78 6.43 0.81
C ARG A 429 -1.87 7.51 0.93
N ASN A 430 -2.05 8.07 2.12
CA ASN A 430 -3.08 9.06 2.39
C ASN A 430 -2.73 10.42 1.73
N SER A 431 -1.45 10.79 1.71
CA SER A 431 -1.01 12.04 1.07
C SER A 431 -1.03 11.97 -0.46
N GLU A 432 -0.74 10.79 -1.04
CA GLU A 432 -0.92 10.53 -2.47
C GLU A 432 -2.38 10.74 -2.90
N LYS A 433 -3.35 10.30 -2.07
CA LYS A 433 -4.77 10.48 -2.33
C LYS A 433 -5.20 11.95 -2.29
N ILE A 434 -4.61 12.76 -1.42
CA ILE A 434 -4.82 14.21 -1.42
C ILE A 434 -4.32 14.84 -2.72
N LEU A 435 -3.13 14.48 -3.20
CA LEU A 435 -2.61 14.95 -4.48
C LEU A 435 -3.51 14.52 -5.66
N GLU A 436 -3.92 13.26 -5.70
CA GLU A 436 -4.85 12.72 -6.72
C GLU A 436 -6.14 13.54 -6.79
N TRP A 437 -6.74 13.84 -5.63
CA TRP A 437 -8.03 14.53 -5.56
C TRP A 437 -7.91 16.04 -5.71
N ALA A 438 -6.81 16.66 -5.29
CA ALA A 438 -6.54 18.05 -5.59
C ALA A 438 -6.43 18.26 -7.10
N GLY A 439 -5.65 17.41 -7.79
CA GLY A 439 -5.53 17.43 -9.25
C GLY A 439 -6.87 17.22 -9.94
N ALA A 440 -7.64 16.20 -9.52
CA ALA A 440 -8.96 15.93 -10.06
C ALA A 440 -10.00 17.05 -9.81
N ALA A 441 -9.92 17.75 -8.68
CA ALA A 441 -10.77 18.90 -8.39
C ALA A 441 -10.44 20.08 -9.32
N ARG A 442 -9.14 20.39 -9.45
CA ARG A 442 -8.62 21.46 -10.32
C ARG A 442 -8.96 21.21 -11.79
N ASP A 443 -8.72 20.00 -12.30
CA ASP A 443 -9.03 19.65 -13.68
C ASP A 443 -10.54 19.55 -13.94
N GLY A 444 -11.32 19.22 -12.89
CA GLY A 444 -12.78 19.29 -12.91
C GLY A 444 -13.34 20.70 -13.10
N TRP A 445 -12.55 21.75 -12.86
CA TRP A 445 -13.01 23.13 -12.98
C TRP A 445 -13.47 23.47 -14.40
N ALA A 446 -12.57 23.45 -15.39
CA ALA A 446 -12.89 23.62 -16.82
C ALA A 446 -13.95 24.70 -17.15
N GLY A 447 -13.89 25.87 -16.50
CA GLY A 447 -14.92 26.92 -16.60
C GLY A 447 -16.15 26.70 -15.72
N GLY A 448 -15.98 26.10 -14.54
CA GLY A 448 -17.02 25.84 -13.54
C GLY A 448 -18.02 24.73 -13.89
N GLN A 449 -17.68 23.78 -14.76
CA GLN A 449 -18.67 22.83 -15.29
C GLN A 449 -18.96 21.63 -14.38
N GLN A 450 -18.04 21.23 -13.51
CA GLN A 450 -18.17 20.03 -12.65
C GLN A 450 -18.10 20.36 -11.15
N THR A 451 -18.87 21.35 -10.69
CA THR A 451 -18.88 21.79 -9.28
C THR A 451 -19.18 20.65 -8.29
N THR A 452 -20.08 19.72 -8.65
CA THR A 452 -20.35 18.50 -7.87
C THR A 452 -19.13 17.57 -7.76
N LEU A 453 -18.27 17.49 -8.78
CA LEU A 453 -17.00 16.75 -8.70
C LEU A 453 -16.04 17.47 -7.76
N ILE A 454 -15.90 18.80 -7.90
CA ILE A 454 -15.03 19.63 -7.05
C ILE A 454 -15.39 19.43 -5.57
N HIS A 455 -16.64 19.68 -5.17
CA HIS A 455 -17.10 19.49 -3.79
C HIS A 455 -16.79 18.07 -3.27
N ARG A 456 -17.02 17.03 -4.07
CA ARG A 456 -16.79 15.64 -3.67
C ARG A 456 -15.30 15.34 -3.46
N GLN A 457 -14.40 15.91 -4.26
CA GLN A 457 -12.95 15.70 -4.10
C GLN A 457 -12.41 16.52 -2.92
N VAL A 458 -12.87 17.77 -2.76
CA VAL A 458 -12.50 18.64 -1.64
C VAL A 458 -12.94 18.05 -0.29
N LEU A 459 -14.16 17.50 -0.19
CA LEU A 459 -14.64 16.83 1.01
C LEU A 459 -13.79 15.59 1.37
N ARG A 460 -13.35 14.80 0.38
CA ARG A 460 -12.43 13.68 0.61
C ARG A 460 -11.04 14.10 1.10
N ILE A 461 -10.55 15.26 0.66
CA ILE A 461 -9.30 15.83 1.13
C ILE A 461 -9.42 16.17 2.62
N LEU A 462 -10.49 16.87 3.04
CA LEU A 462 -10.76 17.16 4.46
C LEU A 462 -10.92 15.87 5.29
N GLU A 463 -11.61 14.86 4.77
CA GLU A 463 -11.77 13.56 5.44
C GLU A 463 -10.45 12.83 5.75
N TYR A 464 -9.39 13.01 4.95
CA TYR A 464 -8.04 12.48 5.27
C TYR A 464 -7.16 13.45 6.05
N LEU A 465 -7.34 14.76 5.90
CA LEU A 465 -6.59 15.75 6.67
C LEU A 465 -7.01 15.73 8.14
N ASP A 466 -8.31 15.79 8.43
CA ASP A 466 -8.87 15.79 9.79
C ASP A 466 -9.09 14.38 10.36
N GLY A 467 -9.23 13.40 9.48
CA GLY A 467 -9.73 12.07 9.80
C GLY A 467 -11.25 12.03 9.89
N VAL A 468 -11.87 10.94 9.44
CA VAL A 468 -13.34 10.79 9.37
C VAL A 468 -14.05 10.88 10.73
N ALA A 469 -13.31 10.67 11.83
CA ALA A 469 -13.81 10.85 13.19
C ALA A 469 -13.91 12.33 13.62
N SER A 470 -13.07 13.20 13.07
CA SER A 470 -12.91 14.60 13.49
C SER A 470 -13.48 15.61 12.48
N VAL A 471 -13.49 15.29 11.19
CA VAL A 471 -13.90 16.21 10.10
C VAL A 471 -15.29 16.84 10.31
N LYS A 472 -16.19 16.14 11.02
CA LYS A 472 -17.53 16.66 11.36
C LYS A 472 -17.58 17.52 12.62
N SER A 473 -16.59 17.40 13.52
CA SER A 473 -16.48 18.23 14.73
C SER A 473 -15.67 19.50 14.54
N THR A 474 -14.91 19.63 13.45
CA THR A 474 -14.26 20.91 13.09
C THR A 474 -15.27 21.99 12.70
N GLY A 475 -16.37 21.59 12.06
CA GLY A 475 -17.36 22.51 11.48
C GLY A 475 -16.99 23.00 10.07
N ASP A 476 -15.89 22.49 9.50
CA ASP A 476 -15.41 22.86 8.17
C ASP A 476 -16.28 22.27 7.03
N VAL A 477 -17.00 21.18 7.32
CA VAL A 477 -17.92 20.51 6.39
C VAL A 477 -19.37 20.59 6.88
N PRO A 478 -20.37 20.55 5.98
CA PRO A 478 -21.78 20.43 6.38
C PRO A 478 -22.03 19.22 7.28
N ALA A 479 -22.82 19.37 8.33
CA ALA A 479 -23.06 18.29 9.31
C ALA A 479 -23.67 17.03 8.68
N ASP A 480 -24.48 17.20 7.63
CA ASP A 480 -25.11 16.15 6.83
C ASP A 480 -24.23 15.60 5.70
N ALA A 481 -23.00 16.09 5.53
CA ALA A 481 -22.06 15.60 4.53
C ALA A 481 -21.84 14.07 4.66
N PRO A 482 -21.94 13.29 3.58
CA PRO A 482 -21.62 11.86 3.61
C PRO A 482 -20.11 11.67 3.81
N ILE A 483 -19.70 10.57 4.45
CA ILE A 483 -18.29 10.13 4.39
C ILE A 483 -18.06 9.49 3.01
N LEU A 484 -17.01 9.94 2.31
CA LEU A 484 -16.71 9.63 0.91
C LEU A 484 -15.41 8.83 0.70
N VAL A 485 -14.63 8.64 1.76
CA VAL A 485 -13.40 7.84 1.80
C VAL A 485 -13.61 6.48 2.49
N ASP A 486 -12.58 5.63 2.46
CA ASP A 486 -12.55 4.42 3.29
C ASP A 486 -12.44 4.83 4.78
N PRO A 487 -13.41 4.47 5.64
CA PRO A 487 -13.45 4.91 7.04
C PRO A 487 -12.40 4.24 7.93
N THR A 488 -11.66 3.25 7.41
CA THR A 488 -10.49 2.65 8.07
C THR A 488 -9.25 3.45 7.71
N ALA A 489 -8.97 3.62 6.41
CA ALA A 489 -7.78 4.34 5.93
C ALA A 489 -7.78 5.83 6.32
N GLY A 490 -8.96 6.47 6.30
CA GLY A 490 -9.18 7.85 6.75
C GLY A 490 -9.48 7.98 8.24
N ARG A 491 -9.31 6.93 9.07
CA ARG A 491 -9.65 6.99 10.51
C ARG A 491 -8.82 8.00 11.28
N ILE A 492 -7.53 8.04 11.00
CA ILE A 492 -6.55 8.93 11.62
C ILE A 492 -6.24 10.04 10.61
N GLY A 493 -6.41 11.30 11.03
CA GLY A 493 -6.08 12.46 10.20
C GLY A 493 -4.57 12.57 9.94
N LEU A 494 -4.20 13.15 8.80
CA LEU A 494 -2.82 13.59 8.57
C LEU A 494 -2.44 14.78 9.47
N LEU A 495 -3.40 15.68 9.71
CA LEU A 495 -3.24 16.89 10.51
C LEU A 495 -3.93 16.77 11.88
N GLN A 496 -3.33 17.42 12.87
CA GLN A 496 -3.95 17.66 14.16
C GLN A 496 -4.72 19.00 14.11
N THR A 497 -6.00 18.97 13.77
CA THR A 497 -6.80 20.21 13.63
C THR A 497 -7.59 20.61 14.87
N GLN A 498 -7.88 19.68 15.79
CA GLN A 498 -8.48 19.97 17.10
C GLN A 498 -7.69 19.31 18.25
N PRO A 499 -7.20 20.06 19.24
CA PRO A 499 -6.66 19.50 20.48
C PRO A 499 -7.75 19.38 21.57
N PRO A 500 -7.74 18.34 22.42
CA PRO A 500 -6.99 17.08 22.30
C PRO A 500 -7.81 16.01 21.54
N SER A 501 -7.20 15.35 20.55
CA SER A 501 -7.74 14.09 20.02
C SER A 501 -7.23 12.90 20.86
N VAL A 502 -7.97 11.79 20.82
CA VAL A 502 -7.56 10.52 21.46
C VAL A 502 -6.48 9.79 20.65
N LEU A 503 -6.43 10.02 19.34
CA LEU A 503 -5.43 9.46 18.42
C LEU A 503 -4.55 10.59 17.87
N PRO A 504 -3.21 10.50 17.92
CA PRO A 504 -2.34 11.50 17.31
C PRO A 504 -2.46 11.45 15.78
N ALA A 505 -2.49 12.61 15.13
CA ALA A 505 -2.44 12.68 13.68
C ALA A 505 -1.11 12.14 13.12
N PHE A 506 -1.12 11.59 11.90
CA PHE A 506 0.05 10.89 11.31
C PHE A 506 1.33 11.72 11.35
N LEU A 507 1.29 13.00 10.96
CA LEU A 507 2.49 13.86 10.94
C LEU A 507 3.07 14.05 12.36
N SER A 508 2.23 14.32 13.35
CA SER A 508 2.66 14.42 14.76
C SER A 508 3.17 13.10 15.32
N HIS A 509 2.59 11.96 14.90
CA HIS A 509 3.00 10.64 15.37
C HIS A 509 4.35 10.23 14.78
N VAL A 510 4.57 10.47 13.49
CA VAL A 510 5.88 10.28 12.83
C VAL A 510 6.94 11.21 13.45
N ALA A 511 6.59 12.48 13.75
CA ALA A 511 7.50 13.40 14.41
C ALA A 511 7.94 12.89 15.80
N LEU A 512 7.02 12.31 16.58
CA LEU A 512 7.31 11.70 17.88
C LEU A 512 8.30 10.54 17.75
N HIS A 513 8.09 9.61 16.81
CA HIS A 513 9.02 8.49 16.64
C HIS A 513 10.38 8.90 16.06
N LEU A 514 10.44 9.90 15.18
CA LEU A 514 11.71 10.48 14.73
C LEU A 514 12.46 11.17 15.89
N GLN A 515 11.74 11.87 16.77
CA GLN A 515 12.34 12.49 17.95
C GLN A 515 12.85 11.45 18.94
N GLY A 516 12.09 10.39 19.22
CA GLY A 516 12.55 9.27 20.05
C GLY A 516 13.78 8.58 19.44
N LEU A 517 13.75 8.26 18.14
CA LEU A 517 14.88 7.69 17.40
C LEU A 517 16.15 8.56 17.48
N ALA A 518 16.01 9.89 17.45
CA ALA A 518 17.14 10.82 17.59
C ALA A 518 17.79 10.82 18.99
N HIS A 519 17.12 10.28 20.01
CA HIS A 519 17.60 10.21 21.40
C HIS A 519 17.70 8.77 21.95
N ALA A 520 17.34 7.77 21.16
CA ALA A 520 17.30 6.37 21.57
C ALA A 520 18.71 5.83 21.89
N PRO A 521 18.89 5.06 22.98
CA PRO A 521 20.16 4.42 23.30
C PRO A 521 20.66 3.55 22.14
N GLY A 522 21.90 3.79 21.70
CA GLY A 522 22.52 3.09 20.56
C GLY A 522 22.23 3.70 19.18
N ALA A 523 21.46 4.79 19.07
CA ALA A 523 21.33 5.53 17.81
C ALA A 523 22.67 6.14 17.39
N THR A 524 23.11 5.88 16.16
CA THR A 524 24.38 6.41 15.63
C THR A 524 24.28 7.91 15.34
N ALA A 525 25.42 8.61 15.36
CA ALA A 525 25.47 10.03 14.97
C ALA A 525 25.03 10.31 13.52
N ALA A 526 24.93 9.29 12.66
CA ALA A 526 24.30 9.39 11.33
C ALA A 526 22.77 9.37 11.44
N GLN A 527 22.21 8.37 12.13
CA GLN A 527 20.76 8.26 12.39
C GLN A 527 20.20 9.49 13.12
N GLN A 528 20.90 9.98 14.14
CA GLN A 528 20.50 11.18 14.90
C GLN A 528 20.38 12.43 14.01
N ARG A 529 21.39 12.69 13.16
CA ARG A 529 21.38 13.82 12.22
C ARG A 529 20.27 13.67 11.18
N LEU A 530 20.12 12.47 10.61
CA LEU A 530 19.10 12.21 9.60
C LEU A 530 17.69 12.39 10.20
N ALA A 531 17.44 11.89 11.41
CA ALA A 531 16.18 12.11 12.13
C ALA A 531 15.87 13.61 12.33
N GLN A 532 16.85 14.43 12.74
CA GLN A 532 16.67 15.88 12.89
C GLN A 532 16.37 16.58 11.55
N THR A 533 17.03 16.18 10.46
CA THR A 533 16.70 16.66 9.11
C THR A 533 15.27 16.30 8.72
N LEU A 534 14.81 15.08 9.02
CA LEU A 534 13.47 14.60 8.69
C LEU A 534 12.38 15.30 9.53
N ILE A 535 12.62 15.56 10.81
CA ILE A 535 11.73 16.39 11.66
C ILE A 535 11.55 17.79 11.07
N THR A 536 12.64 18.38 10.55
CA THR A 536 12.61 19.70 9.89
C THR A 536 11.78 19.66 8.61
N ALA A 537 12.01 18.66 7.74
CA ALA A 537 11.22 18.46 6.52
C ALA A 537 9.72 18.26 6.83
N LEU A 538 9.40 17.42 7.82
CA LEU A 538 8.05 17.11 8.25
C LEU A 538 7.31 18.35 8.80
N THR A 539 8.03 19.31 9.39
CA THR A 539 7.46 20.60 9.82
C THR A 539 7.05 21.46 8.61
N THR A 540 7.85 21.45 7.53
CA THR A 540 7.50 22.08 6.25
C THR A 540 6.29 21.39 5.62
N ASP A 541 6.30 20.06 5.50
CA ASP A 541 5.19 19.28 4.91
C ASP A 541 3.88 19.45 5.70
N THR A 542 3.96 19.57 7.04
CA THR A 542 2.81 19.93 7.90
C THR A 542 2.27 21.32 7.60
N THR A 543 3.12 22.28 7.27
CA THR A 543 2.71 23.64 6.91
C THR A 543 2.02 23.66 5.55
N LEU A 544 2.59 22.95 4.57
CA LEU A 544 2.00 22.80 3.23
C LEU A 544 0.61 22.13 3.29
N LEU A 545 0.47 21.04 4.04
CA LEU A 545 -0.82 20.36 4.21
C LEU A 545 -1.84 21.20 4.99
N LYS A 546 -1.43 22.10 5.89
CA LYS A 546 -2.34 23.09 6.50
C LYS A 546 -2.85 24.12 5.50
N THR A 547 -2.07 24.51 4.50
CA THR A 547 -2.56 25.34 3.39
C THR A 547 -3.57 24.58 2.53
N VAL A 548 -3.29 23.31 2.20
CA VAL A 548 -4.25 22.42 1.51
C VAL A 548 -5.56 22.30 2.29
N HIS A 549 -5.50 22.17 3.62
CA HIS A 549 -6.69 22.18 4.49
C HIS A 549 -7.46 23.49 4.33
N HIS A 550 -6.80 24.63 4.51
CA HIS A 550 -7.42 25.96 4.43
C HIS A 550 -8.16 26.19 3.10
N ASP A 551 -7.50 25.90 1.97
CA ASP A 551 -8.12 25.99 0.64
C ASP A 551 -9.33 25.08 0.50
N ALA A 552 -9.24 23.85 1.03
CA ALA A 552 -10.32 22.88 0.99
C ALA A 552 -11.52 23.32 1.84
N VAL A 553 -11.30 23.95 3.00
CA VAL A 553 -12.40 24.55 3.80
C VAL A 553 -13.08 25.68 3.01
N LEU A 554 -12.31 26.61 2.44
CA LEU A 554 -12.86 27.71 1.64
C LEU A 554 -13.65 27.20 0.44
N LEU A 555 -13.14 26.22 -0.31
CA LEU A 555 -13.80 25.61 -1.46
C LEU A 555 -15.07 24.83 -1.05
N THR A 556 -15.10 24.21 0.13
CA THR A 556 -16.29 23.52 0.66
C THR A 556 -17.43 24.49 0.94
N GLN A 557 -17.11 25.71 1.41
CA GLN A 557 -18.07 26.76 1.73
C GLN A 557 -18.56 27.56 0.51
N MET A 558 -17.95 27.38 -0.67
CA MET A 558 -18.38 28.05 -1.90
C MET A 558 -19.70 27.46 -2.43
N THR A 559 -20.57 28.33 -2.97
CA THR A 559 -21.72 27.87 -3.76
C THR A 559 -21.27 27.37 -5.14
N ASP A 560 -22.13 26.59 -5.82
CA ASP A 560 -21.91 26.21 -7.23
C ASP A 560 -21.52 27.42 -8.10
N THR A 561 -22.16 28.57 -7.91
CA THR A 561 -21.85 29.82 -8.65
C THR A 561 -20.45 30.34 -8.32
N HIS A 562 -20.05 30.34 -7.05
CA HIS A 562 -18.72 30.78 -6.62
C HIS A 562 -17.62 29.82 -7.10
N LEU A 563 -17.88 28.51 -7.15
CA LEU A 563 -16.96 27.52 -7.71
C LEU A 563 -16.69 27.72 -9.21
N ARG A 564 -17.53 28.45 -9.95
CA ARG A 564 -17.25 28.83 -11.35
C ARG A 564 -16.39 30.07 -11.50
N SER A 565 -16.09 30.77 -10.41
CA SER A 565 -15.31 32.00 -10.44
C SER A 565 -13.82 31.74 -10.65
N PRO A 566 -13.06 32.73 -11.18
CA PRO A 566 -11.60 32.67 -11.20
C PRO A 566 -10.97 32.53 -9.80
N ALA A 567 -11.62 33.03 -8.75
CA ALA A 567 -11.13 32.90 -7.38
C ALA A 567 -11.11 31.43 -6.90
N ALA A 568 -12.12 30.63 -7.27
CA ALA A 568 -12.12 29.19 -7.01
C ALA A 568 -10.99 28.48 -7.77
N LEU A 569 -10.70 28.89 -9.01
CA LEU A 569 -9.55 28.35 -9.75
C LEU A 569 -8.21 28.69 -9.08
N THR A 570 -8.07 29.88 -8.49
CA THR A 570 -6.86 30.25 -7.73
C THR A 570 -6.64 29.30 -6.56
N LEU A 571 -7.66 29.06 -5.72
CA LEU A 571 -7.58 28.10 -4.61
C LEU A 571 -7.31 26.67 -5.10
N LEU A 572 -7.96 26.23 -6.17
CA LEU A 572 -7.73 24.90 -6.74
C LEU A 572 -6.29 24.71 -7.27
N ASN A 573 -5.69 25.76 -7.84
CA ASN A 573 -4.30 25.72 -8.30
C ASN A 573 -3.30 25.76 -7.11
N ASP A 574 -3.58 26.54 -6.05
CA ASP A 574 -2.71 26.56 -4.87
C ASP A 574 -2.78 25.21 -4.14
N MET A 575 -3.98 24.72 -3.82
CA MET A 575 -4.19 23.40 -3.22
C MET A 575 -3.46 22.26 -3.96
N VAL A 576 -3.45 22.26 -5.30
CA VAL A 576 -2.65 21.33 -6.11
C VAL A 576 -1.15 21.55 -5.94
N THR A 577 -0.69 22.81 -5.96
CA THR A 577 0.73 23.17 -5.81
C THR A 577 1.27 22.78 -4.43
N GLN A 578 0.52 23.06 -3.37
CA GLN A 578 0.85 22.71 -2.00
C GLN A 578 0.81 21.18 -1.78
N ALA A 579 -0.21 20.49 -2.29
CA ALA A 579 -0.30 19.02 -2.20
C ALA A 579 0.81 18.32 -3.00
N THR A 580 1.16 18.83 -4.19
CA THR A 580 2.30 18.33 -4.98
C THR A 580 3.58 18.51 -4.19
N THR A 581 3.82 19.72 -3.66
CA THR A 581 5.01 20.03 -2.88
C THR A 581 5.13 19.14 -1.64
N ALA A 582 4.05 18.97 -0.88
CA ALA A 582 4.04 18.12 0.32
C ALA A 582 4.26 16.63 0.01
N TYR A 583 3.83 16.14 -1.15
CA TYR A 583 4.02 14.75 -1.52
C TYR A 583 5.39 14.48 -2.16
N THR A 584 5.78 15.25 -3.18
CA THR A 584 6.97 15.00 -4.00
C THR A 584 8.19 15.84 -3.62
N GLY A 585 8.04 16.88 -2.80
CA GLY A 585 9.09 17.84 -2.47
C GLY A 585 9.30 18.89 -3.57
N GLN A 586 10.31 19.75 -3.38
CA GLN A 586 10.77 20.73 -4.37
C GLN A 586 12.18 20.38 -4.83
N VAL A 587 12.50 20.63 -6.11
CA VAL A 587 13.89 20.54 -6.59
C VAL A 587 14.64 21.79 -6.15
N ASP A 588 15.71 21.63 -5.36
CA ASP A 588 16.66 22.70 -5.05
C ASP A 588 17.32 23.19 -6.37
N PRO A 589 17.13 24.46 -6.78
CA PRO A 589 17.67 24.97 -8.04
C PRO A 589 19.20 25.07 -8.06
N VAL A 590 19.87 25.01 -6.90
CA VAL A 590 21.34 25.06 -6.77
C VAL A 590 21.93 23.65 -6.85
N GLN A 591 21.30 22.67 -6.18
CA GLN A 591 21.84 21.31 -6.07
C GLN A 591 21.25 20.31 -7.08
N GLY A 592 20.06 20.59 -7.63
CA GLY A 592 19.29 19.64 -8.44
C GLY A 592 18.65 18.49 -7.65
N ASN A 593 18.81 18.48 -6.32
CA ASN A 593 18.26 17.46 -5.42
C ASN A 593 16.84 17.83 -4.98
N THR A 594 15.99 16.83 -4.74
CA THR A 594 14.69 17.05 -4.09
C THR A 594 14.88 17.34 -2.60
N VAL A 595 14.21 18.39 -2.11
CA VAL A 595 14.16 18.80 -0.70
C VAL A 595 12.71 18.74 -0.21
N GLY A 596 12.50 18.14 0.97
CA GLY A 596 11.16 17.92 1.53
C GLY A 596 10.35 16.88 0.75
N GLY A 597 9.06 16.78 1.05
CA GLY A 597 8.15 15.83 0.41
C GLY A 597 8.15 14.46 1.08
N LEU A 598 6.94 13.98 1.39
CA LEU A 598 6.73 12.75 2.14
C LEU A 598 7.28 11.50 1.44
N VAL A 599 7.31 11.47 0.09
CA VAL A 599 7.95 10.38 -0.68
C VAL A 599 9.46 10.32 -0.44
N SER A 600 10.15 11.47 -0.46
CA SER A 600 11.60 11.52 -0.22
C SER A 600 11.91 11.20 1.25
N MET A 601 11.07 11.68 2.17
CA MET A 601 11.15 11.35 3.58
C MET A 601 10.98 9.84 3.82
N GLY A 602 10.03 9.18 3.15
CA GLY A 602 9.84 7.72 3.26
C GLY A 602 11.06 6.92 2.82
N GLN A 603 11.71 7.34 1.73
CA GLN A 603 12.98 6.76 1.26
C GLN A 603 14.13 7.02 2.25
N ALA A 604 14.22 8.24 2.78
CA ALA A 604 15.25 8.62 3.75
C ALA A 604 15.10 7.92 5.10
N VAL A 605 13.87 7.63 5.56
CA VAL A 605 13.64 6.87 6.81
C VAL A 605 13.99 5.39 6.64
N GLN A 606 13.81 4.78 5.46
CA GLN A 606 14.39 3.45 5.20
C GLN A 606 15.92 3.48 5.40
N GLY A 607 16.58 4.59 5.08
CA GLY A 607 18.00 4.82 5.38
C GLY A 607 18.37 4.93 6.87
N VAL A 608 17.44 5.16 7.81
CA VAL A 608 17.76 5.04 9.26
C VAL A 608 17.61 3.61 9.78
N ALA A 609 16.92 2.72 9.06
CA ALA A 609 16.90 1.29 9.34
C ALA A 609 18.21 0.65 8.85
N ALA A 610 19.24 0.84 9.66
CA ALA A 610 20.60 0.38 9.40
C ALA A 610 21.17 -0.38 10.61
N ILE A 611 21.90 -1.45 10.34
CA ILE A 611 22.69 -2.21 11.31
C ILE A 611 24.17 -1.89 11.04
N PRO A 612 24.89 -1.23 11.98
CA PRO A 612 26.34 -1.10 11.89
C PRO A 612 26.99 -2.47 12.07
N ILE A 613 27.92 -2.82 11.18
CA ILE A 613 28.61 -4.11 11.19
C ILE A 613 30.00 -3.95 11.80
N THR A 614 30.32 -4.80 12.77
CA THR A 614 31.62 -4.85 13.45
C THR A 614 32.28 -6.22 13.27
N THR A 615 33.60 -6.29 13.44
CA THR A 615 34.34 -7.55 13.53
C THR A 615 34.06 -8.25 14.85
N VAL A 616 33.87 -9.57 14.83
CA VAL A 616 33.89 -10.38 16.06
C VAL A 616 35.33 -10.44 16.60
N SER A 617 35.49 -10.33 17.92
CA SER A 617 36.77 -10.60 18.59
C SER A 617 36.73 -11.98 19.25
N HIS A 618 37.81 -12.74 19.02
CA HIS A 618 38.03 -14.09 19.56
C HIS A 618 39.02 -14.06 20.73
#